data_AF-A0A7C1PW68-F1
#
_entry.id   AF-A0A7C1PW68-F1
#
_cell.length_a   1.000
_cell.length_b   1.000
_cell.length_c   1.000
_cell.angle_alpha   90.00
_cell.angle_beta   90.00
_cell.angle_gamma   90.00
#
_symmetry.space_group_name_H-M   'P 1'
#
loop_
_entity.id
_entity.type
_entity.pdbx_description
1 polymer ?
#
loop_
_entity_poly.entity_id
_entity_poly.type
_entity_poly.pdbx_seq_one_letter_code
_entity_poly.pdbx_strand_id
1 'polypeptide(L)'
;MKEWVDIDDTVHDLVKVNKSLLKDGTDKYKCSGCGAMGYQTPFVTAIELVGRGALMRGCSGEEQESDSPPKKVMIILSPWTGKNHDNILIGSIHKVVISPKKKKPNTRSRVWVMGKNHPVKLLEGEFKEFKRKPKL
;
A
#
# COMPACT_ATOMS: atom_id res chain seq x y z
N MET A 1 -19.33 3.46 -17.11
CA MET A 1 -18.66 2.21 -17.51
C MET A 1 -19.00 1.21 -16.43
N LYS A 2 -19.53 0.05 -16.82
CA LYS A 2 -19.91 -1.03 -15.91
C LYS A 2 -18.76 -2.02 -15.93
N GLU A 3 -18.23 -2.36 -14.76
CA GLU A 3 -17.06 -3.22 -14.63
C GLU A 3 -17.43 -4.37 -13.69
N TRP A 4 -17.15 -5.60 -14.14
CA TRP A 4 -17.41 -6.82 -13.39
C TRP A 4 -16.11 -7.29 -12.78
N VAL A 5 -16.15 -7.64 -11.50
CA VAL A 5 -15.00 -8.12 -10.74
C VAL A 5 -15.41 -9.39 -10.01
N ASP A 6 -14.59 -10.44 -10.08
CA ASP A 6 -14.85 -11.67 -9.32
C ASP A 6 -14.71 -11.38 -7.82
N ILE A 7 -15.68 -11.83 -7.01
CA ILE A 7 -15.65 -11.64 -5.55
C ILE A 7 -14.50 -12.41 -4.89
N ASP A 8 -14.08 -13.54 -5.49
CA ASP A 8 -13.03 -14.40 -4.95
C ASP A 8 -11.63 -13.98 -5.46
N ASP A 9 -11.57 -13.18 -6.53
CA ASP A 9 -10.33 -12.71 -7.16
C ASP A 9 -10.34 -11.19 -7.29
N THR A 10 -10.37 -10.50 -6.14
CA THR A 10 -10.35 -9.04 -6.07
C THR A 10 -9.53 -8.50 -4.92
N VAL A 11 -8.89 -7.35 -5.14
CA VAL A 11 -8.18 -6.58 -4.10
C VAL A 11 -9.13 -5.87 -3.13
N HIS A 12 -10.45 -6.02 -3.31
CA HIS A 12 -11.45 -5.37 -2.49
C HIS A 12 -11.99 -6.31 -1.40
N ASP A 13 -11.84 -5.94 -0.13
CA ASP A 13 -12.50 -6.61 1.00
C ASP A 13 -14.02 -6.31 1.00
N LEU A 14 -14.74 -6.98 0.11
CA LEU A 14 -16.15 -6.77 -0.18
C LEU A 14 -17.04 -7.45 0.87
N VAL A 15 -17.69 -6.64 1.71
CA VAL A 15 -18.60 -7.12 2.74
C VAL A 15 -20.04 -6.95 2.30
N LYS A 16 -20.85 -8.00 2.47
CA LYS A 16 -22.30 -7.96 2.25
C LYS A 16 -22.96 -6.99 3.24
N VAL A 17 -23.72 -6.03 2.74
CA VAL A 17 -24.35 -4.97 3.57
C VAL A 17 -25.84 -5.17 3.80
N ASN A 18 -26.50 -6.01 3.01
CA ASN A 18 -27.92 -6.34 3.16
C ASN A 18 -28.10 -7.63 3.98
N LYS A 19 -29.02 -7.62 4.95
CA LYS A 19 -29.35 -8.82 5.76
C LYS A 19 -30.10 -9.90 4.97
N SER A 20 -30.84 -9.47 3.96
CA SER A 20 -31.69 -10.31 3.11
C SER A 20 -31.50 -9.88 1.66
N LEU A 21 -31.71 -10.79 0.71
CA LEU A 21 -31.70 -10.48 -0.72
C LEU A 21 -32.63 -9.27 -1.01
N LEU A 22 -32.20 -8.43 -1.95
CA LEU A 22 -33.05 -7.38 -2.50
C LEU A 22 -34.22 -8.00 -3.29
N LYS A 23 -35.24 -7.19 -3.62
CA LYS A 23 -36.48 -7.67 -4.26
C LYS A 23 -36.26 -8.40 -5.61
N ASP A 24 -35.15 -8.09 -6.27
CA ASP A 24 -34.64 -8.65 -7.52
C ASP A 24 -33.71 -9.86 -7.31
N GLY A 25 -33.58 -10.34 -6.07
CA GLY A 25 -32.71 -11.48 -5.73
C GLY A 25 -31.23 -11.12 -5.66
N THR A 26 -30.86 -9.84 -5.64
CA THR A 26 -29.46 -9.42 -5.61
C THR A 26 -28.95 -9.19 -4.19
N ASP A 27 -27.65 -9.45 -4.00
CA ASP A 27 -26.92 -9.08 -2.80
C ASP A 27 -26.07 -7.83 -3.02
N LYS A 28 -26.03 -6.95 -2.03
CA LYS A 28 -25.29 -5.71 -2.08
C LYS A 28 -24.01 -5.84 -1.28
N TYR A 29 -22.90 -5.48 -1.91
CA TYR A 29 -21.57 -5.53 -1.31
C TYR A 29 -20.95 -4.13 -1.25
N LYS A 30 -20.08 -3.92 -0.26
CA LYS A 30 -19.31 -2.69 -0.09
C LYS A 30 -17.88 -3.03 0.36
N CYS A 31 -16.83 -2.52 -0.32
CA CYS A 31 -15.46 -2.69 0.20
C CYS A 31 -15.29 -1.82 1.45
N SER A 32 -14.83 -2.45 2.53
CA SER A 32 -14.60 -1.82 3.83
C SER A 32 -13.53 -0.72 3.74
N GLY A 33 -12.54 -0.89 2.85
CA GLY A 33 -11.39 0.00 2.66
C GLY A 33 -11.66 1.28 1.87
N CYS A 34 -12.09 1.17 0.59
CA CYS A 34 -12.31 2.34 -0.29
C CYS A 34 -13.77 2.76 -0.45
N GLY A 35 -14.72 1.99 0.10
CA GLY A 35 -16.14 2.29 0.01
C GLY A 35 -16.79 2.01 -1.36
N ALA A 36 -16.07 1.36 -2.28
CA ALA A 36 -16.64 0.87 -3.54
C ALA A 36 -17.86 -0.02 -3.25
N MET A 37 -18.90 0.12 -4.07
CA MET A 37 -20.14 -0.64 -3.92
C MET A 37 -20.41 -1.45 -5.18
N GLY A 38 -21.01 -2.62 -5.00
CA GLY A 38 -21.49 -3.40 -6.12
C GLY A 38 -22.59 -4.37 -5.76
N TYR A 39 -23.10 -5.04 -6.79
CA TYR A 39 -24.21 -5.97 -6.69
C TYR A 39 -23.82 -7.34 -7.24
N GLN A 40 -24.16 -8.38 -6.49
CA GLN A 40 -24.05 -9.77 -6.92
C GLN A 40 -25.45 -10.27 -7.29
N THR A 41 -25.59 -10.79 -8.50
CA THR A 41 -26.81 -11.48 -8.95
C THR A 41 -26.76 -12.97 -8.57
N PRO A 42 -27.93 -13.64 -8.42
CA PRO A 42 -27.97 -15.08 -8.24
C PRO A 42 -27.16 -15.78 -9.35
N PHE A 43 -26.36 -16.79 -8.96
CA PHE A 43 -25.56 -17.62 -9.88
C PHE A 43 -24.33 -16.97 -10.51
N VAL A 44 -23.93 -15.75 -10.10
CA VAL A 44 -22.74 -15.07 -10.60
C VAL A 44 -21.78 -14.78 -9.44
N THR A 45 -20.52 -15.18 -9.56
CA THR A 45 -19.45 -14.86 -8.59
C THR A 45 -18.92 -13.43 -8.77
N ALA A 46 -19.24 -12.80 -9.91
CA ALA A 46 -18.84 -11.43 -10.19
C ALA A 46 -19.80 -10.39 -9.61
N ILE A 47 -19.21 -9.31 -9.11
CA ILE A 47 -19.88 -8.12 -8.60
C ILE A 47 -19.76 -7.00 -9.64
N GLU A 48 -20.90 -6.40 -9.99
CA GLU A 48 -20.92 -5.18 -10.80
C GLU A 48 -20.57 -3.98 -9.91
N LEU A 49 -19.36 -3.43 -10.06
CA LEU A 49 -18.94 -2.24 -9.31
C LEU A 49 -19.53 -0.97 -9.93
N VAL A 50 -20.17 -0.14 -9.10
CA VAL A 50 -20.84 1.09 -9.54
C VAL A 50 -20.14 2.30 -8.92
N GLY A 51 -19.32 3.01 -9.71
CA GLY A 51 -18.67 4.26 -9.30
C GLY A 51 -17.54 4.72 -10.24
N ARG A 52 -17.25 6.03 -10.29
CA ARG A 52 -16.11 6.57 -11.06
C ARG A 52 -14.78 6.10 -10.44
N GLY A 53 -14.09 5.17 -11.09
CA GLY A 53 -12.74 4.73 -10.71
C GLY A 53 -12.69 3.63 -9.65
N ALA A 54 -13.72 2.77 -9.58
CA ALA A 54 -13.82 1.70 -8.59
C ALA A 54 -12.68 0.67 -8.69
N LEU A 55 -12.15 0.41 -9.90
CA LEU A 55 -10.93 -0.39 -10.12
C LEU A 55 -9.64 0.46 -10.19
N MET A 56 -9.74 1.72 -10.63
CA MET A 56 -8.58 2.59 -10.88
C MET A 56 -7.98 3.22 -9.60
N ARG A 57 -8.72 3.17 -8.48
CA ARG A 57 -8.24 3.55 -7.15
C ARG A 57 -8.26 2.29 -6.30
N GLY A 58 -7.11 1.60 -6.17
CA GLY A 58 -7.00 0.37 -5.37
C GLY A 58 -7.75 0.45 -4.03
N CYS A 59 -8.40 -0.65 -3.61
CA CYS A 59 -9.10 -0.70 -2.32
C CYS A 59 -8.09 -0.32 -1.23
N SER A 60 -8.46 0.61 -0.36
CA SER A 60 -7.59 1.07 0.72
C SER A 60 -7.44 0.02 1.84
N GLY A 61 -8.08 -1.15 1.69
CA GLY A 61 -8.22 -2.20 2.69
C GLY A 61 -7.08 -3.21 2.65
N GLU A 62 -6.58 -3.55 1.48
CA GLU A 62 -5.33 -4.27 1.30
C GLU A 62 -4.59 -3.58 0.15
N GLU A 63 -3.37 -3.12 0.43
CA GLU A 63 -2.44 -2.52 -0.53
C GLU A 63 -2.69 -1.06 -0.97
N GLN A 64 -2.39 -0.13 -0.05
CA GLN A 64 -1.33 0.82 -0.41
C GLN A 64 0.04 0.09 -0.38
N GLU A 65 0.28 -0.88 -1.28
CA GLU A 65 1.64 -1.44 -1.47
C GLU A 65 2.58 -0.47 -2.21
N SER A 66 2.17 0.78 -2.46
CA SER A 66 3.02 1.77 -3.14
C SER A 66 3.09 3.15 -2.49
N ASP A 67 2.57 3.33 -1.27
CA ASP A 67 2.61 4.66 -0.61
C ASP A 67 3.14 4.65 0.84
N SER A 68 3.17 3.49 1.51
CA SER A 68 3.83 3.33 2.80
C SER A 68 5.31 3.01 2.58
N PRO A 69 6.25 3.77 3.17
CA PRO A 69 7.66 3.49 2.98
C PRO A 69 8.01 2.10 3.55
N PRO A 70 8.92 1.34 2.91
CA PRO A 70 9.28 -0.01 3.32
C PRO A 70 9.70 -0.06 4.80
N LYS A 71 9.38 -1.12 5.54
CA LYS A 71 9.74 -1.22 6.97
C LYS A 71 11.26 -1.25 7.20
N LYS A 72 11.99 -1.84 6.25
CA LYS A 72 13.45 -1.94 6.25
C LYS A 72 13.99 -1.75 4.85
N VAL A 73 15.15 -1.12 4.78
CA VAL A 73 15.87 -0.88 3.54
C VAL A 73 17.32 -1.30 3.69
N MET A 74 17.90 -1.79 2.60
CA MET A 74 19.33 -2.03 2.50
C MET A 74 19.95 -0.92 1.66
N ILE A 75 21.02 -0.33 2.17
CA ILE A 75 21.77 0.72 1.46
C ILE A 75 22.53 0.08 0.30
N ILE A 76 22.35 0.63 -0.91
CA ILE A 76 23.05 0.17 -2.13
C ILE A 76 24.05 1.21 -2.62
N LEU A 77 23.86 2.48 -2.30
CA LEU A 77 24.81 3.56 -2.55
C LEU A 77 24.90 4.44 -1.31
N SER A 78 26.11 4.88 -0.99
CA SER A 78 26.36 5.79 0.14
C SER A 78 27.14 7.01 -0.35
N PRO A 79 26.46 8.03 -0.90
CA PRO A 79 27.11 9.28 -1.30
C PRO A 79 27.48 10.18 -0.10
N TRP A 80 27.05 9.82 1.11
CA TRP A 80 27.28 10.64 2.30
C TRP A 80 28.70 10.46 2.84
N THR A 81 29.35 11.58 3.12
CA THR A 81 30.65 11.64 3.80
C THR A 81 30.48 12.38 5.13
N GLY A 82 31.15 11.90 6.18
CA GLY A 82 31.20 12.55 7.49
C GLY A 82 30.60 11.75 8.64
N LYS A 83 31.08 12.05 9.86
CA LYS A 83 30.87 11.32 11.13
C LYS A 83 29.42 11.01 11.51
N ASN A 84 28.51 11.74 10.88
CA ASN A 84 27.08 11.74 11.10
C ASN A 84 26.37 10.59 10.35
N HIS A 85 27.04 10.03 9.33
CA HIS A 85 26.53 8.97 8.45
C HIS A 85 27.34 7.66 8.56
N ASP A 86 28.30 7.57 9.50
CA ASP A 86 29.22 6.42 9.63
C ASP A 86 28.50 5.06 9.83
N ASN A 87 27.25 5.06 10.29
CA ASN A 87 26.45 3.87 10.47
C ASN A 87 25.62 3.49 9.22
N ILE A 88 25.61 4.32 8.18
CA ILE A 88 24.87 4.12 6.92
C ILE A 88 25.86 3.62 5.86
N LEU A 89 26.24 2.35 5.99
CA LEU A 89 27.22 1.71 5.11
C LEU A 89 26.53 0.96 3.96
N ILE A 90 27.17 0.83 2.81
CA ILE A 90 26.67 -0.01 1.71
C ILE A 90 26.50 -1.45 2.22
N GLY A 91 25.35 -2.06 1.92
CA GLY A 91 24.95 -3.39 2.40
C GLY A 91 24.35 -3.42 3.80
N SER A 92 24.42 -2.33 4.57
CA SER A 92 23.78 -2.26 5.89
C SER A 92 22.26 -2.16 5.77
N ILE A 93 21.55 -2.77 6.72
CA ILE A 93 20.09 -2.80 6.76
C ILE A 93 19.61 -1.85 7.86
N HIS A 94 18.72 -0.95 7.48
CA HIS A 94 18.18 0.07 8.37
C HIS A 94 16.67 -0.05 8.50
N LYS A 95 16.16 0.27 9.68
CA LYS A 95 14.72 0.47 9.89
C LYS A 95 14.36 1.85 9.35
N VAL A 96 13.22 1.92 8.66
CA VAL A 96 12.68 3.20 8.22
C VAL A 96 12.02 3.90 9.39
N VAL A 97 12.34 5.17 9.57
CA VAL A 97 11.83 6.04 10.63
C VAL A 97 10.84 7.05 10.07
N ILE A 98 10.05 7.64 10.96
CA ILE A 98 9.07 8.66 10.59
C ILE A 98 9.78 9.93 10.14
N SER A 99 9.27 10.57 9.08
CA SER A 99 9.75 11.86 8.60
C SER A 99 9.71 12.91 9.72
N PRO A 100 10.80 13.64 9.99
CA PRO A 100 10.83 14.67 11.02
C PRO A 100 9.99 15.92 10.69
N LYS A 101 9.55 16.12 9.43
CA LYS A 101 8.72 17.27 9.04
C LYS A 101 7.24 16.88 8.90
N LYS A 102 6.35 17.62 9.59
CA LYS A 102 4.87 17.49 9.55
C LYS A 102 4.20 17.99 8.25
N LYS A 103 4.93 18.57 7.29
CA LYS A 103 4.35 19.15 6.06
C LYS A 103 4.58 18.25 4.84
N LYS A 104 3.51 18.10 4.06
CA LYS A 104 3.34 17.27 2.85
C LYS A 104 4.65 16.96 2.11
N PRO A 105 5.04 15.68 1.97
CA PRO A 105 6.28 15.32 1.29
C PRO A 105 6.09 15.44 -0.22
N ASN A 106 6.45 16.59 -0.79
CA ASN A 106 6.45 16.81 -2.24
C ASN A 106 7.79 16.40 -2.89
N THR A 107 8.38 15.30 -2.43
CA THR A 107 9.68 14.83 -2.92
C THR A 107 9.66 13.33 -3.08
N ARG A 108 10.13 12.88 -4.25
CA ARG A 108 10.07 11.52 -4.80
C ARG A 108 10.51 10.39 -3.86
N SER A 109 11.30 10.67 -2.83
CA SER A 109 11.63 9.67 -1.80
C SER A 109 11.02 9.99 -0.44
N ARG A 110 10.27 9.02 0.11
CA ARG A 110 9.62 9.08 1.44
C ARG A 110 10.40 8.34 2.53
N VAL A 111 11.59 7.83 2.22
CA VAL A 111 12.34 6.95 3.12
C VAL A 111 13.32 7.74 3.95
N TRP A 112 13.19 7.59 5.27
CA TRP A 112 14.10 8.14 6.25
C TRP A 112 14.69 7.00 7.09
N VAL A 113 15.97 7.06 7.40
CA VAL A 113 16.63 6.12 8.31
C VAL A 113 17.34 6.87 9.42
N MET A 114 17.71 6.17 10.48
CA MET A 114 18.42 6.77 11.60
C MET A 114 19.92 6.80 11.30
N GLY A 115 20.48 7.99 11.05
CA GLY A 115 21.93 8.21 11.13
C GLY A 115 22.41 8.14 12.59
N LYS A 116 23.68 8.44 12.84
CA LYS A 116 24.26 8.29 14.19
C LYS A 116 23.49 9.05 15.26
N ASN A 117 23.10 10.29 14.95
CA ASN A 117 22.42 11.19 15.89
C ASN A 117 21.19 11.92 15.31
N HIS A 118 20.90 11.79 14.01
CA HIS A 118 19.81 12.50 13.34
C HIS A 118 19.21 11.68 12.18
N PRO A 119 17.92 11.84 11.88
CA PRO A 119 17.29 11.14 10.77
C PRO A 119 17.85 11.63 9.43
N VAL A 120 18.15 10.70 8.55
CA VAL A 120 18.74 10.92 7.22
C VAL A 120 17.73 10.50 6.18
N LYS A 121 17.51 11.37 5.19
CA LYS A 121 16.63 11.08 4.07
C LYS A 121 17.40 10.32 3.01
N LEU A 122 16.86 9.20 2.55
CA LEU A 122 17.38 8.46 1.42
C LEU A 122 16.68 8.87 0.14
N LEU A 123 17.42 9.01 -0.94
CA LEU A 123 16.94 9.24 -2.30
C LEU A 123 16.69 7.92 -3.01
N GLU A 124 15.88 8.01 -4.06
CA GLU A 124 15.66 6.89 -4.97
C GLU A 124 16.99 6.47 -5.60
N GLY A 125 17.28 5.16 -5.58
CA GLY A 125 18.57 4.61 -6.04
C GLY A 125 19.65 4.48 -4.95
N GLU A 126 19.49 5.09 -3.77
CA GLU A 126 20.43 4.91 -2.66
C GLU A 126 20.15 3.66 -1.81
N PHE A 127 18.93 3.12 -1.94
CA PHE A 127 18.47 1.97 -1.17
C PHE A 127 17.62 1.02 -2.02
N LYS A 128 17.48 -0.21 -1.53
CA LYS A 128 16.44 -1.14 -1.97
C LYS A 128 15.67 -1.68 -0.78
N GLU A 129 14.42 -2.07 -1.00
CA GLU A 129 13.62 -2.72 0.04
C GLU A 129 14.27 -4.02 0.50
N PHE A 130 14.32 -4.22 1.82
CA PHE A 130 14.77 -5.49 2.40
C PHE A 130 13.58 -6.34 2.82
N LYS A 131 13.13 -7.23 1.94
CA LYS A 131 12.17 -8.29 2.27
C LYS A 131 12.97 -9.51 2.78
N ARG A 132 12.73 -9.94 4.03
CA ARG A 132 13.24 -11.25 4.48
C ARG A 132 12.54 -12.31 3.64
N LYS A 133 13.29 -13.16 2.93
CA LYS A 133 12.71 -14.34 2.28
C LYS A 133 12.00 -15.17 3.37
N PRO A 134 10.75 -15.62 3.13
CA PRO A 134 10.14 -16.59 4.02
C PRO A 134 11.07 -17.80 4.10
N LYS A 135 11.32 -18.28 5.32
CA LYS A 135 11.95 -19.59 5.49
C LYS A 135 10.99 -20.61 4.89
N LEU A 136 11.46 -21.32 3.86
CA LEU A 136 10.83 -22.54 3.37
C LEU A 136 10.77 -23.59 4.48
#